data_AF-A0A1W1HLC7-F1
#
_entry.id   AF-A0A1W1HLC7-F1
#
_cell.length_a   1.000
_cell.length_b   1.000
_cell.length_c   1.000
_cell.angle_alpha   90.00
_cell.angle_beta   90.00
_cell.angle_gamma   90.00
#
_symmetry.space_group_name_H-M   'P 1'
#
loop_
_entity.id
_entity.type
_entity.pdbx_description
1 polymer ?
#
loop_
_entity_poly.entity_id
_entity_poly.type
_entity_poly.pdbx_seq_one_letter_code
_entity_poly.pdbx_strand_id
1 'polypeptide(L)'
;MHIDDSNNKITWRHFQQNLQKQSLLKSSKRRVLRKASLLLVMFLLVTSIAFAMHSFIPILSSSISSLSKAAAIIGSTIKHTADFCEDLFFSDATDNLQKSSGSSQDEAGSKASGYLASLTGKIITKGNEPKSLTRQEIREIIDPQHLINIKSNHFSIQKDGRQLTFDTTLDMKLQHFLTEKVEGFQPNDRGKPEIIAMVVMEPHTGKILAMTGFDNETPCLNPCTLGNYPAASIFKMVTASAAVETCGYNPATTLYFNGGKYTLYKRQLKDTHNKYSSKVTFANAFAESINPVFGKLGSIKLGGEILEEYARSFGFNQQIDSDMPFNPGTILITEDNTFQWAEVASGFNKTTTISPLFGAMIASTLLNFGKTPVPSIVESVTDQSGSILYKRKSEVINSAVKPETARAVMTMMNKTITRGTARKSFRGFQKDATLSKLNIGGKTGSLYNREHTVKFDWFTGFCKENQGKEQIVVSVVVGHGKYIGTRASRYGRMIFTEYFNNFYALSSKQSNNG
;
A
#
# COMPACT_ATOMS: atom_id res chain seq x y z
N MET A 1 44.80 54.46 16.83
CA MET A 1 46.01 53.60 16.89
C MET A 1 45.58 52.21 16.47
N HIS A 2 45.94 51.83 15.23
CA HIS A 2 45.56 50.55 14.61
C HIS A 2 46.20 49.39 15.36
N ILE A 3 45.40 48.49 15.92
CA ILE A 3 45.86 47.17 16.36
C ILE A 3 45.43 46.17 15.29
N ASP A 4 46.44 45.50 14.77
CA ASP A 4 46.44 44.53 13.69
C ASP A 4 45.65 43.25 14.07
N ASP A 5 44.51 43.05 13.42
CA ASP A 5 43.56 41.95 13.68
C ASP A 5 43.88 40.68 12.85
N SER A 6 45.04 40.66 12.16
CA SER A 6 45.46 39.54 11.32
C SER A 6 46.07 38.39 12.13
N ASN A 7 46.78 38.68 13.23
CA ASN A 7 47.40 37.66 14.10
C ASN A 7 46.40 36.93 15.02
N ASN A 8 45.27 37.55 15.36
CA ASN A 8 44.20 36.88 16.11
C ASN A 8 43.39 35.91 15.23
N LYS A 9 43.21 36.19 13.93
CA LYS A 9 42.45 35.29 13.04
C LYS A 9 43.18 33.98 12.73
N ILE A 10 44.51 33.98 12.73
CA ILE A 10 45.32 32.76 12.48
C ILE A 10 45.34 31.86 13.72
N THR A 11 45.45 32.44 14.92
CA THR A 11 45.40 31.70 16.20
C THR A 11 44.00 31.14 16.50
N TRP A 12 42.93 31.87 16.19
CA TRP A 12 41.55 31.38 16.33
C TRP A 12 41.21 30.25 15.34
N ARG A 13 41.71 30.31 14.09
CA ARG A 13 41.51 29.22 13.12
C ARG A 13 42.28 27.96 13.51
N HIS A 14 43.50 28.07 14.03
CA HIS A 14 44.24 26.93 14.56
C HIS A 14 43.59 26.33 15.82
N PHE A 15 43.05 27.17 16.70
CA PHE A 15 42.30 26.72 17.87
C PHE A 15 41.01 25.97 17.49
N GLN A 16 40.25 26.48 16.51
CA GLN A 16 39.05 25.79 16.01
C GLN A 16 39.35 24.49 15.26
N GLN A 17 40.44 24.43 14.49
CA GLN A 17 40.88 23.19 13.84
C GLN A 17 41.36 22.14 14.85
N ASN A 18 42.02 22.56 15.95
CA ASN A 18 42.39 21.65 17.04
C ASN A 18 41.16 21.17 17.83
N LEU A 19 40.15 22.02 18.04
CA LEU A 19 38.87 21.62 18.64
C LEU A 19 38.08 20.66 17.74
N GLN A 20 38.09 20.85 16.41
CA GLN A 20 37.51 19.91 15.45
C GLN A 20 38.27 18.58 15.41
N LYS A 21 39.61 18.59 15.43
CA LYS A 21 40.40 17.35 15.54
C LYS A 21 40.15 16.61 16.85
N GLN A 22 40.06 17.31 17.98
CA GLN A 22 39.74 16.69 19.27
C GLN A 22 38.28 16.19 19.35
N SER A 23 37.32 16.85 18.69
CA SER A 23 35.92 16.39 18.63
C SER A 23 35.77 15.16 17.72
N LEU A 24 36.51 15.11 16.60
CA LEU A 24 36.57 13.96 15.71
C LEU A 24 37.25 12.76 16.37
N LEU A 25 38.34 12.97 17.13
CA LEU A 25 38.99 11.95 17.96
C LEU A 25 38.10 11.44 19.11
N LYS A 26 37.28 12.30 19.73
CA LYS A 26 36.26 11.89 20.71
C LYS A 26 35.11 11.11 20.05
N SER A 27 34.73 11.43 18.81
CA SER A 27 33.68 10.73 18.06
C SER A 27 34.12 9.35 17.56
N SER A 28 35.39 9.19 17.15
CA SER A 28 35.95 7.91 16.72
C SER A 28 36.18 6.97 17.91
N LYS A 29 36.70 7.49 19.04
CA LYS A 29 36.79 6.73 20.31
C LYS A 29 35.42 6.29 20.81
N ARG A 30 34.37 7.12 20.69
CA ARG A 30 32.98 6.72 21.04
C ARG A 30 32.39 5.66 20.12
N ARG A 31 32.75 5.62 18.83
CA ARG A 31 32.34 4.55 17.91
C ARG A 31 33.08 3.24 18.17
N VAL A 32 34.37 3.30 18.48
CA VAL A 32 35.17 2.11 18.86
C VAL A 32 34.70 1.56 20.20
N LEU A 33 34.42 2.41 21.20
CA LEU A 33 33.84 2.01 22.47
C LEU A 33 32.43 1.41 22.30
N ARG A 34 31.56 1.99 21.46
CA ARG A 34 30.24 1.39 21.17
C ARG A 34 30.34 0.03 20.47
N LYS A 35 31.29 -0.15 19.55
CA LYS A 35 31.54 -1.46 18.92
C LYS A 35 32.13 -2.47 19.90
N ALA A 36 33.03 -2.05 20.79
CA ALA A 36 33.58 -2.90 21.84
C ALA A 36 32.52 -3.28 22.89
N SER A 37 31.63 -2.36 23.27
CA SER A 37 30.49 -2.65 24.14
C SER A 37 29.49 -3.60 23.48
N LEU A 38 29.23 -3.47 22.17
CA LEU A 38 28.37 -4.42 21.44
C LEU A 38 29.00 -5.82 21.39
N LEU A 39 30.31 -5.91 21.12
CA LEU A 39 31.05 -7.17 21.11
C LEU A 39 31.11 -7.82 22.50
N LEU A 40 31.27 -7.03 23.56
CA LEU A 40 31.23 -7.52 24.94
C LEU A 40 29.84 -8.03 25.32
N VAL A 41 28.77 -7.32 24.92
CA VAL A 41 27.39 -7.77 25.14
C VAL A 41 27.11 -9.05 24.35
N MET A 42 27.57 -9.17 23.10
CA MET A 42 27.44 -10.41 22.34
C MET A 42 28.26 -11.56 22.94
N PHE A 43 29.48 -11.30 23.44
CA PHE A 43 30.29 -12.30 24.12
C PHE A 43 29.66 -12.77 25.44
N LEU A 44 29.06 -11.85 26.20
CA LEU A 44 28.33 -12.17 27.43
C LEU A 44 27.02 -12.93 27.16
N LEU A 45 26.35 -12.66 26.03
CA LEU A 45 25.19 -13.41 25.55
C LEU A 45 25.58 -14.83 25.13
N VAL A 46 26.64 -14.97 24.34
CA VAL A 46 27.14 -16.29 23.90
C VAL A 46 27.63 -17.12 25.08
N THR A 47 28.34 -16.51 26.04
CA THR A 47 28.77 -17.22 27.27
C THR A 47 27.60 -17.55 28.19
N SER A 48 26.56 -16.70 28.29
CA SER A 48 25.34 -17.03 29.03
C SER A 48 24.54 -18.16 28.37
N ILE A 49 24.46 -18.19 27.02
CA ILE A 49 23.84 -19.29 26.27
C ILE A 49 24.66 -20.57 26.45
N ALA A 50 25.99 -20.49 26.37
CA ALA A 50 26.87 -21.63 26.61
C ALA A 50 26.75 -22.16 28.06
N PHE A 51 26.64 -21.26 29.05
CA PHE A 51 26.45 -21.63 30.46
C PHE A 51 25.05 -22.20 30.71
N ALA A 52 24.00 -21.67 30.06
CA ALA A 52 22.66 -22.24 30.07
C ALA A 52 22.66 -23.64 29.45
N MET A 53 23.32 -23.82 28.30
CA MET A 53 23.48 -25.15 27.69
C MET A 53 24.28 -26.09 28.60
N HIS A 54 25.35 -25.61 29.25
CA HIS A 54 26.13 -26.41 30.19
C HIS A 54 25.34 -26.78 31.47
N SER A 55 24.42 -25.91 31.90
CA SER A 55 23.51 -26.15 33.02
C SER A 55 22.31 -27.02 32.66
N PHE A 56 22.00 -27.17 31.36
CA PHE A 56 20.99 -28.09 30.84
C PHE A 56 21.54 -29.50 30.55
N ILE A 57 22.86 -29.68 30.46
CA ILE A 57 23.51 -30.99 30.22
C ILE A 57 23.28 -32.01 31.35
N PRO A 58 23.18 -31.64 32.66
CA PRO A 58 22.79 -32.59 33.70
C PRO A 58 21.28 -32.88 33.74
N ILE A 59 20.42 -32.01 33.19
CA ILE A 59 18.95 -32.14 33.23
C ILE A 59 18.40 -32.85 31.97
N LEU A 60 19.23 -33.00 30.92
CA LEU A 60 18.96 -33.84 29.74
C LEU A 60 19.75 -35.17 29.77
N SER A 61 20.28 -35.55 30.94
CA SER A 61 20.91 -36.85 31.18
C SER A 61 19.92 -38.02 31.24
N SER A 62 18.65 -37.79 30.89
CA SER A 62 17.64 -38.83 30.62
C SER A 62 16.91 -38.59 29.30
N SER A 63 17.66 -38.69 28.19
CA SER A 63 17.24 -38.69 26.77
C SER A 63 17.64 -37.42 26.01
N ILE A 64 18.65 -37.54 25.15
CA ILE A 64 18.93 -36.73 23.93
C ILE A 64 20.32 -37.11 23.31
N SER A 65 21.01 -38.14 23.80
CA SER A 65 22.05 -38.85 23.02
C SER A 65 21.49 -39.83 21.98
N SER A 66 20.16 -39.94 21.90
CA SER A 66 19.40 -40.88 21.07
C SER A 66 18.65 -40.24 19.89
N LEU A 67 18.80 -38.96 19.56
CA LEU A 67 18.00 -38.34 18.47
C LEU A 67 18.77 -38.03 17.19
N SER A 68 20.06 -37.66 17.24
CA SER A 68 20.87 -37.52 16.01
C SER A 68 21.47 -38.85 15.56
N LYS A 69 21.85 -39.72 16.51
CA LYS A 69 22.24 -41.11 16.23
C LYS A 69 21.04 -41.97 15.86
N ALA A 70 19.85 -41.78 16.44
CA ALA A 70 18.66 -42.47 15.94
C ALA A 70 18.17 -41.90 14.62
N ALA A 71 18.26 -40.61 14.30
CA ALA A 71 17.87 -40.13 12.96
C ALA A 71 18.79 -40.69 11.85
N ALA A 72 20.10 -40.81 12.12
CA ALA A 72 21.04 -41.43 11.19
C ALA A 72 20.92 -42.97 11.13
N ILE A 73 20.68 -43.63 12.27
CA ILE A 73 20.44 -45.08 12.34
C ILE A 73 19.05 -45.43 11.80
N ILE A 74 18.01 -44.62 11.99
CA ILE A 74 16.66 -44.80 11.41
C ILE A 74 16.72 -44.50 9.92
N GLY A 75 17.45 -43.49 9.46
CA GLY A 75 17.68 -43.24 8.04
C GLY A 75 18.45 -44.38 7.35
N SER A 76 19.51 -44.90 8.00
CA SER A 76 20.27 -46.04 7.47
C SER A 76 19.54 -47.37 7.63
N THR A 77 18.70 -47.53 8.66
CA THR A 77 17.89 -48.74 8.89
C THR A 77 16.69 -48.74 7.96
N ILE A 78 16.03 -47.61 7.69
CA ILE A 78 14.97 -47.48 6.67
C ILE A 78 15.54 -47.72 5.28
N LYS A 79 16.74 -47.21 5.00
CA LYS A 79 17.42 -47.48 3.72
C LYS A 79 17.86 -48.95 3.62
N HIS A 80 18.46 -49.52 4.66
CA HIS A 80 18.79 -50.95 4.70
C HIS A 80 17.57 -51.87 4.76
N THR A 81 16.42 -51.46 5.31
CA THR A 81 15.17 -52.25 5.25
C THR A 81 14.45 -52.05 3.94
N ALA A 82 14.60 -50.92 3.24
CA ALA A 82 14.11 -50.77 1.87
C ALA A 82 14.95 -51.61 0.89
N ASP A 83 16.29 -51.56 1.03
CA ASP A 83 17.23 -52.34 0.23
C ASP A 83 17.14 -53.85 0.57
N PHE A 84 16.96 -54.23 1.84
CA PHE A 84 16.68 -55.62 2.27
C PHE A 84 15.29 -56.08 1.86
N CYS A 85 14.29 -55.19 1.74
CA CYS A 85 12.97 -55.55 1.18
C CYS A 85 13.00 -55.66 -0.35
N GLU A 86 13.83 -54.90 -1.07
CA GLU A 86 14.07 -55.10 -2.51
C GLU A 86 14.86 -56.38 -2.77
N ASP A 87 15.89 -56.68 -1.96
CA ASP A 87 16.66 -57.93 -2.05
C ASP A 87 15.85 -59.17 -1.61
N LEU A 88 14.97 -59.08 -0.59
CA LEU A 88 14.06 -60.19 -0.21
C LEU A 88 12.90 -60.42 -1.19
N PHE A 89 12.53 -59.44 -2.02
CA PHE A 89 11.46 -59.60 -3.02
C PHE A 89 11.98 -59.90 -4.44
N PHE A 90 13.30 -59.87 -4.67
CA PHE A 90 13.92 -60.24 -5.95
C PHE A 90 14.94 -61.39 -5.89
N SER A 91 15.15 -62.04 -4.74
CA SER A 91 16.03 -63.22 -4.63
C SER A 91 15.34 -64.57 -4.37
N ASP A 92 14.05 -64.73 -4.69
CA ASP A 92 13.40 -66.06 -4.67
C ASP A 92 12.68 -66.38 -5.99
N ALA A 93 13.28 -65.91 -7.09
CA ALA A 93 12.89 -66.25 -8.45
C ALA A 93 14.06 -66.85 -9.23
N THR A 94 14.80 -67.79 -8.66
CA THR A 94 15.58 -68.82 -9.39
C THR A 94 16.08 -69.88 -8.42
N ASP A 95 15.86 -71.15 -8.75
CA ASP A 95 16.40 -72.39 -8.16
C ASP A 95 15.64 -73.10 -7.03
N ASN A 96 14.44 -73.59 -7.36
CA ASN A 96 14.19 -75.05 -7.48
C ASN A 96 12.71 -75.32 -7.72
N LEU A 97 12.30 -75.50 -8.99
CA LEU A 97 11.11 -76.30 -9.34
C LEU A 97 11.24 -76.78 -10.81
N GLN A 98 12.11 -77.76 -11.03
CA GLN A 98 11.79 -78.81 -11.99
C GLN A 98 10.97 -79.88 -11.25
N LYS A 99 9.79 -80.18 -11.80
CA LYS A 99 8.85 -81.29 -11.50
C LYS A 99 7.88 -81.11 -10.33
N SER A 100 6.69 -80.58 -10.61
CA SER A 100 5.44 -81.37 -10.73
C SER A 100 4.19 -80.45 -10.70
N SER A 101 3.32 -80.67 -11.69
CA SER A 101 1.86 -80.39 -11.74
C SER A 101 1.20 -79.37 -10.77
N GLY A 102 0.44 -78.44 -11.34
CA GLY A 102 -0.85 -78.01 -10.77
C GLY A 102 -1.02 -76.51 -10.53
N SER A 103 -1.89 -75.91 -11.35
CA SER A 103 -2.57 -74.61 -11.24
C SER A 103 -2.71 -73.98 -9.83
N SER A 104 -2.43 -72.67 -9.74
CA SER A 104 -3.13 -71.61 -8.94
C SER A 104 -2.22 -70.60 -8.21
N GLN A 105 -1.41 -69.80 -8.93
CA GLN A 105 -0.63 -68.70 -8.31
C GLN A 105 -0.70 -67.32 -9.00
N ASP A 106 -1.60 -67.09 -9.98
CA ASP A 106 -1.58 -65.84 -10.76
C ASP A 106 -2.46 -64.68 -10.22
N GLU A 107 -3.29 -64.89 -9.19
CA GLU A 107 -4.24 -63.85 -8.75
C GLU A 107 -3.76 -62.97 -7.58
N ALA A 108 -2.79 -63.43 -6.78
CA ALA A 108 -2.33 -62.71 -5.59
C ALA A 108 -1.23 -61.68 -5.92
N GLY A 109 -0.31 -61.99 -6.84
CA GLY A 109 0.76 -61.08 -7.26
C GLY A 109 0.27 -59.88 -8.08
N SER A 110 -0.76 -60.08 -8.91
CA SER A 110 -1.38 -59.01 -9.72
C SER A 110 -2.10 -57.97 -8.85
N LYS A 111 -2.80 -58.40 -7.80
CA LYS A 111 -3.49 -57.51 -6.85
C LYS A 111 -2.53 -56.71 -5.97
N ALA A 112 -1.41 -57.30 -5.54
CA ALA A 112 -0.39 -56.60 -4.74
C ALA A 112 0.36 -55.54 -5.57
N SER A 113 0.70 -55.85 -6.83
CA SER A 113 1.35 -54.91 -7.76
C SER A 113 0.44 -53.73 -8.12
N GLY A 114 -0.85 -53.99 -8.38
CA GLY A 114 -1.84 -52.92 -8.62
C GLY A 114 -2.07 -52.01 -7.41
N TYR A 115 -2.03 -52.56 -6.18
CA TYR A 115 -2.19 -51.78 -4.95
C TYR A 115 -0.95 -50.92 -4.66
N LEU A 116 0.26 -51.46 -4.88
CA LEU A 116 1.52 -50.72 -4.77
C LEU A 116 1.65 -49.62 -5.84
N ALA A 117 1.25 -49.89 -7.09
CA ALA A 117 1.18 -48.87 -8.16
C ALA A 117 0.13 -47.78 -7.86
N SER A 118 -0.98 -48.14 -7.23
CA SER A 118 -1.98 -47.18 -6.74
C SER A 118 -1.47 -46.33 -5.57
N LEU A 119 -0.66 -46.90 -4.67
CA LEU A 119 -0.07 -46.22 -3.52
C LEU A 119 1.10 -45.33 -3.93
N THR A 120 2.01 -45.80 -4.79
CA THR A 120 3.07 -44.97 -5.37
C THR A 120 2.49 -43.88 -6.27
N GLY A 121 1.46 -44.19 -7.07
CA GLY A 121 0.70 -43.18 -7.82
C GLY A 121 0.02 -42.14 -6.93
N LYS A 122 -0.54 -42.53 -5.77
CA LYS A 122 -1.13 -41.59 -4.78
C LYS A 122 -0.10 -40.81 -3.97
N ILE A 123 1.09 -41.36 -3.74
CA ILE A 123 2.19 -40.70 -3.01
C ILE A 123 2.94 -39.74 -3.94
N ILE A 124 3.13 -40.10 -5.20
CA ILE A 124 3.72 -39.23 -6.24
C ILE A 124 2.78 -38.06 -6.58
N THR A 125 1.46 -38.28 -6.57
CA THR A 125 0.47 -37.19 -6.82
C THR A 125 0.21 -36.29 -5.60
N LYS A 126 0.49 -36.73 -4.37
CA LYS A 126 0.43 -35.87 -3.16
C LYS A 126 1.71 -35.10 -2.86
N GLY A 127 2.79 -35.35 -3.61
CA GLY A 127 4.12 -34.80 -3.33
C GLY A 127 4.52 -33.53 -4.10
N ASN A 128 3.70 -33.00 -5.01
CA ASN A 128 4.16 -31.94 -5.91
C ASN A 128 3.06 -31.00 -6.45
N GLU A 129 1.99 -30.72 -5.69
CA GLU A 129 1.31 -29.45 -5.98
C GLU A 129 2.28 -28.32 -5.64
N PRO A 130 2.58 -27.40 -6.58
CA PRO A 130 3.41 -26.26 -6.28
C PRO A 130 2.77 -25.52 -5.11
N LYS A 131 3.50 -25.39 -4.00
CA LYS A 131 3.02 -24.65 -2.83
C LYS A 131 2.58 -23.25 -3.29
N SER A 132 1.29 -22.94 -3.13
CA SER A 132 0.76 -21.63 -3.45
C SER A 132 1.51 -20.57 -2.64
N LEU A 133 1.98 -19.52 -3.31
CA LEU A 133 2.60 -18.37 -2.68
C LEU A 133 1.52 -17.53 -1.98
N THR A 134 1.82 -17.12 -0.75
CA THR A 134 1.06 -16.14 0.02
C THR A 134 1.38 -14.71 -0.45
N ARG A 135 0.51 -13.74 -0.12
CA ARG A 135 0.79 -12.31 -0.39
C ARG A 135 2.06 -11.83 0.30
N GLN A 136 2.34 -12.32 1.49
CA GLN A 136 3.57 -12.01 2.20
C GLN A 136 4.81 -12.51 1.43
N GLU A 137 4.81 -13.77 1.01
CA GLU A 137 5.92 -14.33 0.20
C GLU A 137 6.09 -13.53 -1.11
N ILE A 138 5.00 -13.09 -1.75
CA ILE A 138 5.06 -12.22 -2.94
C ILE A 138 5.75 -10.88 -2.63
N ARG A 139 5.35 -10.20 -1.55
CA ARG A 139 5.98 -8.93 -1.13
C ARG A 139 7.46 -9.09 -0.80
N GLU A 140 7.86 -10.24 -0.27
CA GLU A 140 9.27 -10.54 0.05
C GLU A 140 10.09 -10.86 -1.21
N ILE A 141 9.46 -11.37 -2.26
CA ILE A 141 10.12 -11.66 -3.56
C ILE A 141 10.25 -10.37 -4.40
N ILE A 142 9.23 -9.52 -4.41
CA ILE A 142 9.21 -8.32 -5.25
C ILE A 142 9.91 -7.15 -4.53
N ASP A 143 10.95 -6.60 -5.15
CA ASP A 143 11.50 -5.30 -4.73
C ASP A 143 10.43 -4.20 -4.89
N PRO A 144 10.11 -3.41 -3.85
CA PRO A 144 9.21 -2.27 -3.95
C PRO A 144 9.49 -1.31 -5.12
N GLN A 145 10.75 -1.17 -5.54
CA GLN A 145 11.16 -0.35 -6.69
C GLN A 145 10.71 -0.94 -8.04
N HIS A 146 10.51 -2.27 -8.13
CA HIS A 146 10.01 -2.90 -9.34
C HIS A 146 8.53 -2.61 -9.59
N LEU A 147 7.78 -2.13 -8.58
CA LEU A 147 6.34 -1.89 -8.68
C LEU A 147 5.95 -0.46 -9.09
N ILE A 148 6.91 0.39 -9.42
CA ILE A 148 6.66 1.75 -9.90
C ILE A 148 7.18 1.92 -11.33
N ASN A 149 6.43 2.64 -12.17
CA ASN A 149 6.82 2.95 -13.56
C ASN A 149 7.08 1.68 -14.40
N ILE A 150 6.36 0.59 -14.10
CA ILE A 150 6.47 -0.68 -14.82
C ILE A 150 6.19 -0.46 -16.31
N LYS A 151 7.06 -1.02 -17.17
CA LYS A 151 6.97 -0.89 -18.65
C LYS A 151 6.44 -2.15 -19.34
N SER A 152 6.24 -3.25 -18.63
CA SER A 152 5.71 -4.51 -19.17
C SER A 152 4.62 -5.06 -18.26
N ASN A 153 3.57 -5.68 -18.82
CA ASN A 153 2.53 -6.29 -18.00
C ASN A 153 3.00 -7.56 -17.27
N HIS A 154 4.20 -8.04 -17.59
CA HIS A 154 4.82 -9.18 -16.93
C HIS A 154 6.31 -8.93 -16.72
N PHE A 155 6.85 -9.51 -15.65
CA PHE A 155 8.28 -9.52 -15.36
C PHE A 155 8.67 -10.83 -14.68
N SER A 156 9.93 -11.24 -14.82
CA SER A 156 10.44 -12.45 -14.20
C SER A 156 11.47 -12.14 -13.11
N ILE A 157 11.42 -12.91 -12.02
CA ILE A 157 12.40 -12.87 -10.93
C ILE A 157 12.97 -14.28 -10.73
N GLN A 158 14.29 -14.36 -10.56
CA GLN A 158 14.96 -15.60 -10.16
C GLN A 158 14.97 -15.70 -8.64
N LYS A 159 14.37 -16.76 -8.09
CA LYS A 159 14.31 -17.01 -6.65
C LYS A 159 14.55 -18.49 -6.37
N ASP A 160 15.56 -18.79 -5.54
CA ASP A 160 15.89 -20.15 -5.09
C ASP A 160 16.07 -21.15 -6.26
N GLY A 161 16.70 -20.70 -7.35
CA GLY A 161 16.93 -21.51 -8.56
C GLY A 161 15.70 -21.71 -9.46
N ARG A 162 14.58 -21.03 -9.17
CA ARG A 162 13.35 -21.03 -9.98
C ARG A 162 13.13 -19.68 -10.64
N GLN A 163 12.77 -19.69 -11.92
CA GLN A 163 12.22 -18.51 -12.58
C GLN A 163 10.74 -18.39 -12.23
N LEU A 164 10.37 -17.25 -11.64
CA LEU A 164 8.99 -16.88 -11.37
C LEU A 164 8.59 -15.76 -12.32
N THR A 165 7.47 -15.94 -13.03
CA THR A 165 6.89 -14.93 -13.91
C THR A 165 5.67 -14.31 -13.24
N PHE A 166 5.68 -12.99 -13.08
CA PHE A 166 4.62 -12.21 -12.48
C PHE A 166 3.84 -11.53 -13.59
N ASP A 167 2.52 -11.76 -13.62
CA ASP A 167 1.59 -10.97 -14.42
C ASP A 167 0.97 -9.88 -13.54
N THR A 168 0.85 -8.67 -14.07
CA THR A 168 0.32 -7.53 -13.32
C THR A 168 -1.13 -7.22 -13.69
N THR A 169 -1.80 -6.44 -12.84
CA THR A 169 -3.17 -5.94 -13.08
C THR A 169 -3.20 -4.68 -13.96
N LEU A 170 -2.05 -4.20 -14.41
CA LEU A 170 -1.91 -2.89 -15.04
C LEU A 170 -2.57 -2.85 -16.43
N ASP A 171 -3.28 -1.76 -16.70
CA ASP A 171 -3.62 -1.37 -18.07
C ASP A 171 -2.37 -0.74 -18.70
N MET A 172 -1.67 -1.52 -19.54
CA MET A 172 -0.40 -1.07 -20.09
C MET A 172 -0.50 0.18 -20.97
N LYS A 173 -1.64 0.43 -21.63
CA LYS A 173 -1.81 1.67 -22.41
C LYS A 173 -1.84 2.88 -21.48
N LEU A 174 -2.63 2.80 -20.41
CA LEU A 174 -2.69 3.85 -19.41
C LEU A 174 -1.36 4.01 -18.66
N GLN A 175 -0.75 2.89 -18.26
CA GLN A 175 0.53 2.86 -17.56
C GLN A 175 1.64 3.53 -18.38
N HIS A 176 1.77 3.19 -19.67
CA HIS A 176 2.73 3.83 -20.57
C HIS A 176 2.45 5.31 -20.75
N PHE A 177 1.19 5.68 -21.03
CA PHE A 177 0.81 7.09 -21.16
C PHE A 177 1.21 7.92 -19.95
N LEU A 178 0.97 7.42 -18.73
CA LEU A 178 1.31 8.15 -17.51
C LEU A 178 2.82 8.14 -17.22
N THR A 179 3.49 7.02 -17.50
CA THR A 179 4.95 6.91 -17.34
C THR A 179 5.67 7.89 -18.27
N GLU A 180 5.22 8.04 -19.52
CA GLU A 180 5.77 9.04 -20.46
C GLU A 180 5.59 10.47 -19.95
N LYS A 181 4.48 10.79 -19.26
CA LYS A 181 4.31 12.12 -18.64
C LYS A 181 5.30 12.36 -17.51
N VAL A 182 5.58 11.33 -16.71
CA VAL A 182 6.50 11.38 -15.58
C VAL A 182 7.96 11.45 -16.08
N GLU A 183 8.31 10.69 -17.10
CA GLU A 183 9.65 10.69 -17.73
C GLU A 183 9.88 11.95 -18.58
N GLY A 184 8.83 12.58 -19.10
CA GLY A 184 8.94 13.75 -19.98
C GLY A 184 9.39 15.04 -19.30
N PHE A 185 9.40 15.13 -17.96
CA PHE A 185 9.80 16.34 -17.24
C PHE A 185 11.30 16.64 -17.37
N GLN A 186 11.63 17.79 -17.95
CA GLN A 186 13.01 18.22 -18.12
C GLN A 186 13.55 18.88 -16.83
N PRO A 187 14.86 18.75 -16.52
CA PRO A 187 15.44 19.32 -15.30
C PRO A 187 15.17 20.81 -15.06
N ASN A 188 15.03 21.59 -16.14
CA ASN A 188 14.83 23.04 -16.09
C ASN A 188 13.37 23.48 -16.30
N ASP A 189 12.42 22.54 -16.35
CA ASP A 189 11.01 22.87 -16.55
C ASP A 189 10.49 23.71 -15.38
N ARG A 190 10.01 24.92 -15.70
CA ARG A 190 9.43 25.79 -14.68
C ARG A 190 8.15 25.17 -14.13
N GLY A 191 8.16 24.83 -12.85
CA GLY A 191 7.03 24.18 -12.20
C GLY A 191 7.01 22.66 -12.37
N LYS A 192 8.13 22.05 -12.82
CA LYS A 192 8.38 20.61 -12.60
C LYS A 192 8.09 20.27 -11.13
N PRO A 193 7.35 19.20 -10.85
CA PRO A 193 7.13 18.79 -9.48
C PRO A 193 8.41 18.25 -8.85
N GLU A 194 8.57 18.50 -7.55
CA GLU A 194 9.61 17.83 -6.75
C GLU A 194 9.21 16.37 -6.49
N ILE A 195 7.90 16.13 -6.40
CA ILE A 195 7.30 14.82 -6.15
C ILE A 195 6.06 14.71 -7.03
N ILE A 196 5.89 13.60 -7.72
CA ILE A 196 4.62 13.26 -8.37
C ILE A 196 4.33 11.78 -8.13
N ALA A 197 3.10 11.47 -7.77
CA ALA A 197 2.63 10.11 -7.63
C ALA A 197 1.19 10.01 -8.09
N MET A 198 0.92 9.03 -8.95
CA MET A 198 -0.37 8.81 -9.59
C MET A 198 -0.73 7.34 -9.47
N VAL A 199 -1.85 7.06 -8.81
CA VAL A 199 -2.43 5.73 -8.67
C VAL A 199 -3.80 5.71 -9.31
N VAL A 200 -4.06 4.69 -10.12
CA VAL A 200 -5.36 4.39 -10.73
C VAL A 200 -5.80 3.01 -10.28
N MET A 201 -7.04 2.91 -9.78
CA MET A 201 -7.56 1.70 -9.15
C MET A 201 -8.96 1.38 -9.66
N GLU A 202 -9.23 0.10 -9.92
CA GLU A 202 -10.58 -0.43 -10.10
C GLU A 202 -11.26 -0.56 -8.71
N PRO A 203 -12.36 0.16 -8.45
CA PRO A 203 -12.88 0.31 -7.08
C PRO A 203 -13.48 -0.95 -6.48
N HIS A 204 -14.01 -1.88 -7.29
CA HIS A 204 -14.70 -3.08 -6.79
C HIS A 204 -13.73 -4.19 -6.40
N THR A 205 -12.63 -4.32 -7.14
CA THR A 205 -11.69 -5.43 -7.04
C THR A 205 -10.39 -5.06 -6.34
N GLY A 206 -10.09 -3.75 -6.25
CA GLY A 206 -8.80 -3.25 -5.76
C GLY A 206 -7.65 -3.36 -6.76
N LYS A 207 -7.91 -3.80 -8.01
CA LYS A 207 -6.87 -3.88 -9.05
C LYS A 207 -6.23 -2.51 -9.26
N ILE A 208 -4.91 -2.48 -9.25
CA ILE A 208 -4.15 -1.30 -9.67
C ILE A 208 -4.05 -1.31 -11.19
N LEU A 209 -4.67 -0.32 -11.83
CA LEU A 209 -4.67 -0.20 -13.29
C LEU A 209 -3.46 0.61 -13.78
N ALA A 210 -2.97 1.55 -12.98
CA ALA A 210 -1.72 2.25 -13.25
C ALA A 210 -1.10 2.77 -11.94
N MET A 211 0.23 2.76 -11.89
CA MET A 211 1.02 3.29 -10.77
C MET A 211 2.33 3.89 -11.30
N THR A 212 2.47 5.21 -11.19
CA THR A 212 3.66 5.93 -11.67
C THR A 212 3.98 7.14 -10.82
N GLY A 213 5.26 7.48 -10.74
CA GLY A 213 5.72 8.64 -10.00
C GLY A 213 7.24 8.71 -9.85
N PHE A 214 7.69 9.81 -9.23
CA PHE A 214 9.04 9.97 -8.71
C PHE A 214 9.01 10.86 -7.46
N ASP A 215 10.07 10.76 -6.68
CA ASP A 215 10.39 11.67 -5.59
C ASP A 215 11.86 12.09 -5.75
N ASN A 216 12.12 13.38 -5.97
CA ASN A 216 13.48 13.88 -6.21
C ASN A 216 14.38 13.76 -4.97
N GLU A 217 13.81 13.79 -3.76
CA GLU A 217 14.57 13.65 -2.51
C GLU A 217 14.85 12.18 -2.20
N THR A 218 13.94 11.28 -2.57
CA THR A 218 14.03 9.84 -2.28
C THR A 218 13.80 8.96 -3.52
N PRO A 219 14.70 9.02 -4.53
CA PRO A 219 14.50 8.34 -5.82
C PRO A 219 14.44 6.80 -5.73
N CYS A 220 14.92 6.22 -4.64
CA CYS A 220 14.89 4.78 -4.38
C CYS A 220 13.59 4.28 -3.72
N LEU A 221 12.64 5.19 -3.43
CA LEU A 221 11.37 4.84 -2.80
C LEU A 221 10.23 4.98 -3.80
N ASN A 222 9.17 4.18 -3.63
CA ASN A 222 7.96 4.28 -4.43
C ASN A 222 6.99 5.31 -3.81
N PRO A 223 6.93 6.56 -4.30
CA PRO A 223 6.05 7.61 -3.75
C PRO A 223 4.56 7.28 -3.81
N CYS A 224 4.12 6.29 -4.60
CA CYS A 224 2.72 5.86 -4.61
C CYS A 224 2.34 5.09 -3.33
N THR A 225 3.32 4.47 -2.66
CA THR A 225 3.13 3.64 -1.47
C THR A 225 3.58 4.32 -0.18
N LEU A 226 4.37 5.40 -0.27
CA LEU A 226 4.86 6.14 0.90
C LEU A 226 3.71 6.81 1.67
N GLY A 227 3.50 6.37 2.90
CA GLY A 227 2.43 6.83 3.79
C GLY A 227 2.72 8.14 4.53
N ASN A 228 3.63 8.99 4.05
CA ASN A 228 4.17 10.14 4.79
C ASN A 228 3.63 11.51 4.32
N TYR A 229 2.77 11.55 3.30
CA TYR A 229 2.19 12.79 2.82
C TYR A 229 1.03 13.23 3.71
N PRO A 230 0.96 14.51 4.14
CA PRO A 230 -0.20 14.99 4.89
C PRO A 230 -1.48 14.78 4.09
N ALA A 231 -2.46 14.11 4.71
CA ALA A 231 -3.74 13.80 4.07
C ALA A 231 -4.49 15.07 3.65
N ALA A 232 -4.21 16.20 4.32
CA ALA A 232 -4.88 17.46 4.08
C ALA A 232 -6.42 17.26 4.09
N SER A 233 -7.13 18.02 3.26
CA SER A 233 -8.59 17.88 3.14
C SER A 233 -9.08 16.58 2.49
N ILE A 234 -8.23 15.61 2.13
CA ILE A 234 -8.67 14.27 1.71
C ILE A 234 -9.37 13.55 2.88
N PHE A 235 -8.89 13.77 4.12
CA PHE A 235 -9.50 13.22 5.34
C PHE A 235 -10.97 13.64 5.54
N LYS A 236 -11.42 14.74 4.93
CA LYS A 236 -12.82 15.17 4.98
C LYS A 236 -13.79 14.14 4.38
N MET A 237 -13.33 13.18 3.57
CA MET A 237 -14.15 12.03 3.14
C MET A 237 -14.54 11.14 4.33
N VAL A 238 -13.59 10.86 5.23
CA VAL A 238 -13.81 10.10 6.47
C VAL A 238 -14.71 10.90 7.41
N THR A 239 -14.38 12.17 7.67
CA THR A 239 -15.18 13.04 8.54
C THR A 239 -16.61 13.24 8.01
N ALA A 240 -16.78 13.38 6.69
CA ALA A 240 -18.11 13.53 6.12
C ALA A 240 -18.94 12.25 6.27
N SER A 241 -18.30 11.09 6.11
CA SER A 241 -18.96 9.80 6.34
C SER A 241 -19.44 9.65 7.78
N ALA A 242 -18.57 9.97 8.74
CA ALA A 242 -18.92 9.95 10.17
C ALA A 242 -20.11 10.87 10.47
N ALA A 243 -20.10 12.11 9.95
CA ALA A 243 -21.19 13.06 10.18
C ALA A 243 -22.52 12.63 9.55
N VAL A 244 -22.50 11.93 8.40
CA VAL A 244 -23.73 11.41 7.80
C VAL A 244 -24.34 10.31 8.68
N GLU A 245 -23.53 9.38 9.18
CA GLU A 245 -24.03 8.24 9.95
C GLU A 245 -24.40 8.56 11.39
N THR A 246 -23.59 9.37 12.06
CA THR A 246 -23.73 9.63 13.50
C THR A 246 -24.56 10.86 13.81
N CYS A 247 -24.54 11.87 12.92
CA CYS A 247 -25.28 13.12 13.12
C CYS A 247 -26.55 13.23 12.26
N GLY A 248 -26.84 12.24 11.41
CA GLY A 248 -27.98 12.26 10.48
C GLY A 248 -27.86 13.34 9.40
N TYR A 249 -26.63 13.82 9.12
CA TYR A 249 -26.42 14.86 8.12
C TYR A 249 -26.58 14.30 6.71
N ASN A 250 -27.02 15.17 5.80
CA ASN A 250 -27.14 14.86 4.38
C ASN A 250 -26.53 16.00 3.53
N PRO A 251 -26.33 15.82 2.22
CA PRO A 251 -25.72 16.82 1.35
C PRO A 251 -26.39 18.22 1.39
N ALA A 252 -27.70 18.28 1.71
CA ALA A 252 -28.48 19.51 1.80
C ALA A 252 -28.48 20.15 3.20
N THR A 253 -27.94 19.48 4.22
CA THR A 253 -27.89 19.99 5.60
C THR A 253 -27.26 21.37 5.64
N THR A 254 -27.94 22.31 6.26
CA THR A 254 -27.46 23.69 6.42
C THR A 254 -26.48 23.78 7.56
N LEU A 255 -25.31 24.36 7.30
CA LEU A 255 -24.21 24.57 8.24
C LEU A 255 -23.81 26.04 8.23
N TYR A 256 -23.15 26.46 9.31
CA TYR A 256 -22.73 27.84 9.50
C TYR A 256 -21.26 27.94 9.89
N PHE A 257 -20.56 28.91 9.31
CA PHE A 257 -19.19 29.22 9.68
C PHE A 257 -18.92 30.71 9.69
N ASN A 258 -17.84 31.09 10.36
CA ASN A 258 -17.36 32.47 10.47
C ASN A 258 -15.90 32.56 10.02
N GLY A 259 -15.51 33.68 9.41
CA GLY A 259 -14.15 33.93 8.96
C GLY A 259 -13.78 33.25 7.63
N GLY A 260 -12.48 33.12 7.36
CA GLY A 260 -11.96 32.59 6.10
C GLY A 260 -12.24 31.09 5.93
N LYS A 261 -12.56 30.67 4.69
CA LYS A 261 -12.86 29.27 4.35
C LYS A 261 -11.68 28.31 4.62
N TYR A 262 -10.45 28.80 4.48
CA TYR A 262 -9.23 27.97 4.53
C TYR A 262 -8.40 28.18 5.80
N THR A 263 -8.92 28.90 6.79
CA THR A 263 -8.28 29.08 8.09
C THR A 263 -8.91 28.16 9.14
N LEU A 264 -8.20 27.93 10.24
CA LEU A 264 -8.72 27.19 11.38
C LEU A 264 -8.21 27.83 12.68
N TYR A 265 -9.04 28.65 13.31
CA TYR A 265 -8.74 29.29 14.58
C TYR A 265 -9.73 28.84 15.65
N LYS A 266 -9.31 28.76 16.92
CA LYS A 266 -10.17 28.39 18.06
C LYS A 266 -11.50 29.17 18.09
N ARG A 267 -11.47 30.48 17.78
CA ARG A 267 -12.68 31.31 17.72
C ARG A 267 -13.69 30.86 16.66
N GLN A 268 -13.24 30.27 15.55
CA GLN A 268 -14.11 29.78 14.48
C GLN A 268 -14.87 28.50 14.87
N LEU A 269 -14.42 27.81 15.92
CA LEU A 269 -15.02 26.56 16.41
C LEU A 269 -16.18 26.79 17.37
N LYS A 270 -16.47 28.04 17.77
CA LYS A 270 -17.65 28.35 18.58
C LYS A 270 -18.93 28.17 17.75
N ASP A 271 -19.95 27.58 18.35
CA ASP A 271 -21.26 27.41 17.70
C ASP A 271 -22.10 28.71 17.77
N THR A 272 -21.54 29.79 17.22
CA THR A 272 -22.17 31.10 17.19
C THR A 272 -22.85 31.32 15.84
N HIS A 273 -24.16 31.54 15.87
CA HIS A 273 -24.98 31.91 14.71
C HIS A 273 -25.50 33.32 14.88
N ASN A 274 -24.99 34.25 14.07
CA ASN A 274 -25.45 35.64 14.06
C ASN A 274 -25.46 36.20 12.62
N LYS A 275 -25.81 37.48 12.46
CA LYS A 275 -25.91 38.14 11.14
C LYS A 275 -24.61 38.14 10.32
N TYR A 276 -23.46 37.84 10.92
CA TYR A 276 -22.16 37.76 10.24
C TYR A 276 -21.77 36.33 9.87
N SER A 277 -22.57 35.33 10.24
CA SER A 277 -22.33 33.93 9.94
C SER A 277 -22.69 33.59 8.49
N SER A 278 -21.76 32.93 7.81
CA SER A 278 -21.98 32.42 6.45
C SER A 278 -22.76 31.11 6.50
N LYS A 279 -23.87 31.06 5.77
CA LYS A 279 -24.69 29.85 5.57
C LYS A 279 -24.17 29.05 4.39
N VAL A 280 -24.05 27.73 4.53
CA VAL A 280 -23.58 26.83 3.47
C VAL A 280 -24.23 25.46 3.61
N THR A 281 -24.49 24.75 2.51
CA THR A 281 -24.91 23.34 2.59
C THR A 281 -23.71 22.44 2.86
N PHE A 282 -23.93 21.26 3.42
CA PHE A 282 -22.86 20.33 3.70
C PHE A 282 -22.07 19.95 2.43
N ALA A 283 -22.77 19.73 1.31
CA ALA A 283 -22.13 19.45 0.03
C ALA A 283 -21.24 20.61 -0.46
N ASN A 284 -21.68 21.87 -0.29
CA ASN A 284 -20.88 23.02 -0.67
C ASN A 284 -19.70 23.23 0.28
N ALA A 285 -19.87 22.98 1.58
CA ALA A 285 -18.78 23.04 2.54
C ALA A 285 -17.69 22.00 2.24
N PHE A 286 -18.08 20.78 1.86
CA PHE A 286 -17.17 19.74 1.40
C PHE A 286 -16.46 20.14 0.10
N ALA A 287 -17.24 20.57 -0.89
CA ALA A 287 -16.77 20.92 -2.23
C ALA A 287 -15.79 22.10 -2.23
N GLU A 288 -16.09 23.14 -1.44
CA GLU A 288 -15.23 24.31 -1.25
C GLU A 288 -14.18 24.10 -0.16
N SER A 289 -14.17 22.92 0.47
CA SER A 289 -13.20 22.51 1.47
C SER A 289 -13.11 23.42 2.71
N ILE A 290 -14.25 23.88 3.22
CA ILE A 290 -14.32 24.89 4.29
C ILE A 290 -13.83 24.30 5.64
N ASN A 291 -12.65 24.70 6.08
CA ASN A 291 -11.99 24.20 7.29
C ASN A 291 -12.81 24.47 8.56
N PRO A 292 -13.37 25.69 8.80
CA PRO A 292 -14.16 25.93 10.01
C PRO A 292 -15.39 25.03 10.15
N VAL A 293 -16.07 24.68 9.05
CA VAL A 293 -17.23 23.77 9.09
C VAL A 293 -16.79 22.39 9.58
N PHE A 294 -15.78 21.81 8.93
CA PHE A 294 -15.28 20.49 9.32
C PHE A 294 -14.58 20.50 10.69
N GLY A 295 -13.97 21.61 11.07
CA GLY A 295 -13.42 21.81 12.41
C GLY A 295 -14.51 21.75 13.48
N LYS A 296 -15.67 22.39 13.24
CA LYS A 296 -16.83 22.28 14.13
C LYS A 296 -17.41 20.86 14.17
N LEU A 297 -17.43 20.16 13.02
CA LEU A 297 -17.86 18.75 13.01
C LEU A 297 -16.99 17.92 13.96
N GLY A 298 -15.66 18.03 13.84
CA GLY A 298 -14.74 17.32 14.73
C GLY A 298 -14.88 17.72 16.20
N SER A 299 -14.83 19.03 16.49
CA SER A 299 -14.77 19.52 17.88
C SER A 299 -16.10 19.51 18.64
N ILE A 300 -17.25 19.63 17.96
CA ILE A 300 -18.57 19.77 18.62
C ILE A 300 -19.47 18.56 18.39
N LYS A 301 -19.38 17.90 17.23
CA LYS A 301 -20.34 16.87 16.84
C LYS A 301 -19.81 15.45 16.95
N LEU A 302 -18.57 15.22 16.54
CA LEU A 302 -17.99 13.88 16.45
C LEU A 302 -17.13 13.55 17.67
N GLY A 303 -16.29 14.48 18.13
CA GLY A 303 -15.30 14.17 19.16
C GLY A 303 -14.15 13.30 18.64
N GLY A 304 -13.19 13.00 19.52
CA GLY A 304 -12.00 12.21 19.16
C GLY A 304 -12.32 10.74 18.85
N GLU A 305 -13.15 10.10 19.68
CA GLU A 305 -13.46 8.67 19.57
C GLU A 305 -14.13 8.31 18.24
N ILE A 306 -15.16 9.07 17.83
CA ILE A 306 -15.85 8.83 16.55
C ILE A 306 -14.91 9.08 15.37
N LEU A 307 -14.06 10.12 15.45
CA LEU A 307 -13.07 10.37 14.38
C LEU A 307 -12.07 9.21 14.25
N GLU A 308 -11.60 8.67 15.37
CA GLU A 308 -10.71 7.51 15.39
C GLU A 308 -11.41 6.25 14.88
N GLU A 309 -12.64 6.00 15.31
CA GLU A 309 -13.44 4.85 14.87
C GLU A 309 -13.63 4.83 13.35
N TYR A 310 -14.06 5.95 12.76
CA TYR A 310 -14.22 6.04 11.30
C TYR A 310 -12.87 6.06 10.58
N ALA A 311 -11.82 6.65 11.13
CA ALA A 311 -10.49 6.52 10.53
C ALA A 311 -10.08 5.04 10.49
N ARG A 312 -10.26 4.31 11.59
CA ARG A 312 -10.00 2.87 11.68
C ARG A 312 -10.88 2.08 10.71
N SER A 313 -12.16 2.42 10.54
CA SER A 313 -13.03 1.72 9.57
C SER A 313 -12.53 1.87 8.12
N PHE A 314 -11.94 3.01 7.77
CA PHE A 314 -11.26 3.22 6.47
C PHE A 314 -9.82 2.67 6.40
N GLY A 315 -9.34 1.96 7.43
CA GLY A 315 -8.03 1.29 7.45
C GLY A 315 -6.86 2.13 7.98
N PHE A 316 -7.10 3.30 8.59
CA PHE A 316 -6.04 4.05 9.25
C PHE A 316 -5.48 3.25 10.43
N ASN A 317 -4.17 3.40 10.67
CA ASN A 317 -3.40 2.69 11.70
C ASN A 317 -3.48 1.16 11.61
N GLN A 318 -3.87 0.58 10.46
CA GLN A 318 -3.97 -0.86 10.25
C GLN A 318 -3.09 -1.33 9.09
N GLN A 319 -2.36 -2.42 9.32
CA GLN A 319 -1.71 -3.12 8.22
C GLN A 319 -2.76 -3.83 7.36
N ILE A 320 -2.56 -3.79 6.05
CA ILE A 320 -3.43 -4.42 5.07
C ILE A 320 -2.62 -5.49 4.35
N ASP A 321 -3.15 -6.70 4.31
CA ASP A 321 -2.50 -7.82 3.61
C ASP A 321 -2.74 -7.73 2.09
N SER A 322 -1.97 -6.86 1.44
CA SER A 322 -1.93 -6.62 0.00
C SER A 322 -0.76 -7.38 -0.65
N ASP A 323 -0.81 -7.75 -1.92
CA ASP A 323 0.35 -8.38 -2.61
C ASP A 323 1.51 -7.41 -2.90
N MET A 324 1.39 -6.15 -2.49
CA MET A 324 2.40 -5.11 -2.67
C MET A 324 2.65 -4.33 -1.37
N PRO A 325 3.78 -3.59 -1.27
CA PRO A 325 4.02 -2.68 -0.16
C PRO A 325 2.87 -1.69 0.02
N PHE A 326 2.28 -1.70 1.21
CA PHE A 326 1.19 -0.82 1.57
C PHE A 326 1.45 -0.21 2.95
N ASN A 327 1.91 1.04 2.98
CA ASN A 327 2.08 1.72 4.24
C ASN A 327 0.72 2.21 4.75
N PRO A 328 0.37 1.91 6.01
CA PRO A 328 -0.88 2.38 6.58
C PRO A 328 -0.94 3.91 6.59
N GLY A 329 -2.12 4.45 6.33
CA GLY A 329 -2.41 5.84 6.69
C GLY A 329 -2.34 5.99 8.20
N THR A 330 -1.81 7.11 8.68
CA THR A 330 -1.67 7.37 10.11
C THR A 330 -2.62 8.47 10.57
N ILE A 331 -3.13 8.32 11.78
CA ILE A 331 -3.91 9.32 12.51
C ILE A 331 -3.49 9.27 13.98
N LEU A 332 -3.47 10.45 14.61
CA LEU A 332 -3.26 10.59 16.04
C LEU A 332 -4.38 11.43 16.62
N ILE A 333 -5.17 10.84 17.50
CA ILE A 333 -6.16 11.50 18.34
C ILE A 333 -5.64 11.46 19.78
N THR A 334 -5.59 12.62 20.44
CA THR A 334 -5.33 12.73 21.87
C THR A 334 -6.62 13.03 22.60
N GLU A 335 -6.78 12.42 23.77
CA GLU A 335 -7.90 12.67 24.69
C GLU A 335 -7.99 14.17 25.06
N ASP A 336 -9.22 14.65 25.25
CA ASP A 336 -9.56 16.02 25.68
C ASP A 336 -8.96 17.19 24.87
N ASN A 337 -8.47 16.93 23.66
CA ASN A 337 -7.90 17.97 22.79
C ASN A 337 -8.85 18.37 21.66
N THR A 338 -9.91 19.09 22.03
CA THR A 338 -10.97 19.54 21.10
C THR A 338 -10.45 20.31 19.89
N PHE A 339 -9.36 21.08 20.02
CA PHE A 339 -8.77 21.79 18.89
C PHE A 339 -8.08 20.84 17.92
N GLN A 340 -7.34 19.85 18.43
CA GLN A 340 -6.73 18.82 17.58
C GLN A 340 -7.80 18.02 16.83
N TRP A 341 -8.95 17.70 17.46
CA TRP A 341 -10.05 17.03 16.76
C TRP A 341 -10.57 17.87 15.59
N ALA A 342 -10.62 19.20 15.73
CA ALA A 342 -10.95 20.10 14.63
C ALA A 342 -9.87 20.10 13.53
N GLU A 343 -8.59 20.08 13.90
CA GLU A 343 -7.47 19.99 12.96
C GLU A 343 -7.50 18.67 12.18
N VAL A 344 -7.81 17.56 12.84
CA VAL A 344 -7.97 16.23 12.22
C VAL A 344 -9.18 16.19 11.31
N ALA A 345 -10.37 16.52 11.81
CA ALA A 345 -11.61 16.50 11.05
C ALA A 345 -11.59 17.41 9.80
N SER A 346 -10.92 18.56 9.88
CA SER A 346 -10.73 19.45 8.73
C SER A 346 -9.59 19.03 7.81
N GLY A 347 -8.73 18.12 8.27
CA GLY A 347 -7.48 17.75 7.60
C GLY A 347 -6.45 18.88 7.61
N PHE A 348 -6.59 19.88 8.49
CA PHE A 348 -5.67 21.01 8.59
C PHE A 348 -4.56 20.74 9.61
N ASN A 349 -3.89 19.60 9.46
CA ASN A 349 -2.76 19.17 10.28
C ASN A 349 -1.73 18.42 9.43
N LYS A 350 -0.51 18.25 9.97
CA LYS A 350 0.60 17.54 9.31
C LYS A 350 0.87 16.15 9.93
N THR A 351 0.04 15.69 10.87
CA THR A 351 0.23 14.42 11.60
C THR A 351 -0.61 13.29 11.04
N THR A 352 -1.73 13.61 10.37
CA THR A 352 -2.54 12.66 9.62
C THR A 352 -1.91 12.49 8.24
N THR A 353 -1.35 11.33 7.96
CA THR A 353 -0.65 11.06 6.70
C THR A 353 -1.23 9.87 5.95
N ILE A 354 -1.14 9.89 4.63
CA ILE A 354 -1.60 8.81 3.75
C ILE A 354 -0.66 8.69 2.55
N SER A 355 -0.63 7.53 1.91
CA SER A 355 -0.05 7.37 0.58
C SER A 355 -1.09 7.67 -0.51
N PRO A 356 -0.66 7.97 -1.75
CA PRO A 356 -1.56 8.01 -2.90
C PRO A 356 -2.40 6.73 -3.05
N LEU A 357 -1.78 5.56 -2.86
CA LEU A 357 -2.45 4.27 -2.86
C LEU A 357 -3.55 4.18 -1.79
N PHE A 358 -3.27 4.64 -0.57
CA PHE A 358 -4.27 4.71 0.51
C PHE A 358 -5.40 5.69 0.15
N GLY A 359 -5.09 6.85 -0.43
CA GLY A 359 -6.10 7.79 -0.92
C GLY A 359 -7.03 7.17 -1.96
N ALA A 360 -6.49 6.39 -2.91
CA ALA A 360 -7.29 5.63 -3.87
C ALA A 360 -8.20 4.63 -3.16
N MET A 361 -7.68 3.89 -2.17
CA MET A 361 -8.48 2.94 -1.38
C MET A 361 -9.65 3.61 -0.64
N ILE A 362 -9.47 4.82 -0.06
CA ILE A 362 -10.56 5.57 0.58
C ILE A 362 -11.66 5.89 -0.44
N ALA A 363 -11.30 6.42 -1.61
CA ALA A 363 -12.29 6.75 -2.64
C ALA A 363 -12.94 5.51 -3.25
N SER A 364 -12.20 4.41 -3.42
CA SER A 364 -12.73 3.12 -3.85
C SER A 364 -13.73 2.57 -2.84
N THR A 365 -13.49 2.73 -1.54
CA THR A 365 -14.45 2.35 -0.49
C THR A 365 -15.79 3.06 -0.69
N LEU A 366 -15.78 4.37 -0.95
CA LEU A 366 -17.00 5.14 -1.19
C LEU A 366 -17.69 4.76 -2.50
N LEU A 367 -16.93 4.46 -3.55
CA LEU A 367 -17.50 4.08 -4.85
C LEU A 367 -18.02 2.63 -4.85
N ASN A 368 -17.42 1.76 -4.03
CA ASN A 368 -17.81 0.36 -3.80
C ASN A 368 -18.81 0.23 -2.64
N PHE A 369 -19.75 1.16 -2.55
CA PHE A 369 -20.88 1.12 -1.59
C PHE A 369 -20.48 0.97 -0.11
N GLY A 370 -19.32 1.51 0.26
CA GLY A 370 -18.78 1.46 1.62
C GLY A 370 -17.90 0.25 1.93
N LYS A 371 -17.70 -0.67 0.97
CA LYS A 371 -16.82 -1.83 1.11
C LYS A 371 -15.40 -1.49 0.71
N THR A 372 -14.44 -1.69 1.60
CA THR A 372 -13.03 -1.37 1.34
C THR A 372 -12.35 -2.53 0.59
N PRO A 373 -11.96 -2.37 -0.68
CA PRO A 373 -11.26 -3.42 -1.41
C PRO A 373 -9.82 -3.58 -0.90
N VAL A 374 -9.25 -4.78 -1.05
CA VAL A 374 -7.81 -5.01 -0.86
C VAL A 374 -7.07 -4.54 -2.13
N PRO A 375 -6.18 -3.53 -2.06
CA PRO A 375 -5.38 -3.13 -3.21
C PRO A 375 -4.47 -4.29 -3.67
N SER A 376 -4.34 -4.48 -4.98
CA SER A 376 -3.51 -5.55 -5.53
C SER A 376 -2.99 -5.19 -6.92
N ILE A 377 -1.70 -5.46 -7.16
CA ILE A 377 -1.01 -5.20 -8.44
C ILE A 377 -0.59 -6.48 -9.16
N VAL A 378 -0.51 -7.61 -8.47
CA VAL A 378 -0.13 -8.90 -9.06
C VAL A 378 -1.40 -9.66 -9.42
N GLU A 379 -1.59 -10.00 -10.70
CA GLU A 379 -2.72 -10.81 -11.16
C GLU A 379 -2.43 -12.31 -10.97
N SER A 380 -1.23 -12.76 -11.36
CA SER A 380 -0.77 -14.14 -11.16
C SER A 380 0.74 -14.25 -11.05
N VAL A 381 1.20 -15.36 -10.45
CA VAL A 381 2.59 -15.80 -10.47
C VAL A 381 2.64 -17.22 -11.02
N THR A 382 3.48 -17.45 -12.02
CA THR A 382 3.72 -18.78 -12.61
C THR A 382 5.19 -19.17 -12.49
N ASP A 383 5.47 -20.46 -12.43
CA ASP A 383 6.84 -20.97 -12.55
C ASP A 383 7.22 -21.29 -14.01
N GLN A 384 8.46 -21.73 -14.23
CA GLN A 384 8.98 -22.14 -15.53
C GLN A 384 8.23 -23.32 -16.19
N SER A 385 7.45 -24.10 -15.44
CA SER A 385 6.60 -25.17 -15.97
C SER A 385 5.22 -24.66 -16.41
N GLY A 386 4.91 -23.39 -16.15
CA GLY A 386 3.60 -22.79 -16.36
C GLY A 386 2.63 -23.03 -15.20
N SER A 387 3.08 -23.61 -14.08
CA SER A 387 2.23 -23.86 -12.93
C SER A 387 1.91 -22.56 -12.19
N ILE A 388 0.63 -22.32 -11.92
CA ILE A 388 0.17 -21.12 -11.20
C ILE A 388 0.47 -21.28 -9.70
N LEU A 389 1.39 -20.46 -9.19
CA LEU A 389 1.75 -20.41 -7.77
C LEU A 389 0.91 -19.38 -7.00
N TYR A 390 0.40 -18.37 -7.68
CA TYR A 390 -0.51 -17.38 -7.09
C TYR A 390 -1.48 -16.89 -8.14
N LYS A 391 -2.72 -16.65 -7.72
CA LYS A 391 -3.72 -15.96 -8.51
C LYS A 391 -4.53 -15.05 -7.60
N ARG A 392 -4.64 -13.78 -8.00
CA ARG A 392 -5.37 -12.78 -7.25
C ARG A 392 -6.84 -13.20 -7.07
N LYS A 393 -7.37 -12.93 -5.88
CA LYS A 393 -8.79 -13.00 -5.56
C LYS A 393 -9.31 -11.62 -5.22
N SER A 394 -10.55 -11.32 -5.64
CA SER A 394 -11.22 -10.09 -5.26
C SER A 394 -11.68 -10.20 -3.82
N GLU A 395 -11.16 -9.33 -2.96
CA GLU A 395 -11.40 -9.37 -1.52
C GLU A 395 -11.73 -7.99 -0.97
N VAL A 396 -12.52 -8.00 0.11
CA VAL A 396 -12.95 -6.81 0.85
C VAL A 396 -12.41 -6.94 2.27
N ILE A 397 -11.75 -5.90 2.76
CA ILE A 397 -11.19 -5.84 4.11
C ILE A 397 -12.33 -5.78 5.13
N ASN A 398 -13.25 -4.83 4.93
CA ASN A 398 -14.38 -4.57 5.79
C ASN A 398 -15.46 -3.75 5.05
N SER A 399 -16.55 -3.44 5.75
CA SER A 399 -17.49 -2.39 5.34
C SER A 399 -17.30 -1.17 6.24
N ALA A 400 -16.65 -0.13 5.72
CA ALA A 400 -16.31 1.06 6.48
C ALA A 400 -17.52 1.95 6.79
N VAL A 401 -18.50 1.97 5.89
CA VAL A 401 -19.73 2.78 5.96
C VAL A 401 -20.89 2.08 5.25
N LYS A 402 -22.13 2.54 5.49
CA LYS A 402 -23.32 2.08 4.77
C LYS A 402 -23.34 2.57 3.31
N PRO A 403 -24.01 1.85 2.39
CA PRO A 403 -24.17 2.29 1.00
C PRO A 403 -24.79 3.70 0.86
N GLU A 404 -25.70 4.08 1.75
CA GLU A 404 -26.37 5.39 1.78
C GLU A 404 -25.39 6.51 2.11
N THR A 405 -24.52 6.27 3.08
CA THR A 405 -23.43 7.16 3.49
C THR A 405 -22.47 7.36 2.34
N ALA A 406 -22.03 6.26 1.72
CA ALA A 406 -21.13 6.28 0.58
C ALA A 406 -21.72 7.13 -0.58
N ARG A 407 -23.02 6.95 -0.88
CA ARG A 407 -23.76 7.73 -1.88
C ARG A 407 -23.86 9.22 -1.54
N ALA A 408 -24.10 9.55 -0.27
CA ALA A 408 -24.15 10.93 0.20
C ALA A 408 -22.79 11.62 0.01
N VAL A 409 -21.68 10.96 0.38
CA VAL A 409 -20.32 11.50 0.21
C VAL A 409 -19.95 11.61 -1.27
N MET A 410 -20.29 10.63 -2.11
CA MET A 410 -20.12 10.73 -3.57
C MET A 410 -20.84 11.96 -4.15
N THR A 411 -22.06 12.23 -3.69
CA THR A 411 -22.81 13.44 -4.11
C THR A 411 -22.05 14.72 -3.75
N MET A 412 -21.41 14.78 -2.59
CA MET A 412 -20.56 15.91 -2.19
C MET A 412 -19.28 15.99 -3.03
N MET A 413 -18.67 14.85 -3.36
CA MET A 413 -17.52 14.75 -4.26
C MET A 413 -17.86 15.25 -5.68
N ASN A 414 -19.06 15.00 -6.20
CA ASN A 414 -19.52 15.57 -7.47
C ASN A 414 -19.61 17.11 -7.43
N LYS A 415 -19.99 17.69 -6.28
CA LYS A 415 -20.02 19.15 -6.11
C LYS A 415 -18.63 19.77 -6.15
N THR A 416 -17.58 19.05 -5.74
CA THR A 416 -16.19 19.51 -5.89
C THR A 416 -15.83 19.79 -7.35
N ILE A 417 -16.32 18.96 -8.28
CA ILE A 417 -16.09 19.09 -9.73
C ILE A 417 -16.92 20.25 -10.32
N THR A 418 -18.18 20.37 -9.92
CA THR A 418 -19.10 21.33 -10.55
C THR A 418 -19.02 22.75 -9.98
N ARG A 419 -18.72 22.89 -8.68
CA ARG A 419 -18.71 24.19 -7.98
C ARG A 419 -17.51 24.41 -7.06
N GLY A 420 -16.87 23.34 -6.61
CA GLY A 420 -15.82 23.41 -5.60
C GLY A 420 -14.41 23.62 -6.14
N THR A 421 -13.45 23.16 -5.34
CA THR A 421 -12.02 23.39 -5.55
C THR A 421 -11.45 22.80 -6.85
N ALA A 422 -12.09 21.78 -7.43
CA ALA A 422 -11.65 21.17 -8.69
C ALA A 422 -12.34 21.78 -9.94
N ARG A 423 -13.33 22.67 -9.77
CA ARG A 423 -14.11 23.26 -10.88
C ARG A 423 -13.26 23.83 -12.01
N LYS A 424 -12.15 24.51 -11.68
CA LYS A 424 -11.27 25.11 -12.69
C LYS A 424 -10.59 24.06 -13.56
N SER A 425 -10.16 22.95 -12.97
CA SER A 425 -9.50 21.85 -13.69
C SER A 425 -10.46 21.07 -14.55
N PHE A 426 -11.72 20.97 -14.14
CA PHE A 426 -12.77 20.25 -14.86
C PHE A 426 -13.70 21.15 -15.71
N ARG A 427 -13.34 22.42 -15.91
CA ARG A 427 -14.17 23.35 -16.69
C ARG A 427 -14.45 22.78 -18.08
N GLY A 428 -15.72 22.80 -18.50
CA GLY A 428 -16.15 22.33 -19.81
C GLY A 428 -16.27 20.81 -19.96
N PHE A 429 -16.12 20.01 -18.88
CA PHE A 429 -16.26 18.54 -18.97
C PHE A 429 -17.61 18.07 -19.53
N GLN A 430 -18.68 18.85 -19.34
CA GLN A 430 -20.02 18.53 -19.85
C GLN A 430 -20.14 18.64 -21.39
N LYS A 431 -19.20 19.33 -22.04
CA LYS A 431 -19.15 19.49 -23.51
C LYS A 431 -18.03 18.65 -24.14
N ASP A 432 -17.25 17.95 -23.31
CA ASP A 432 -16.14 17.11 -23.73
C ASP A 432 -16.69 15.78 -24.26
N ALA A 433 -16.20 15.30 -25.41
CA ALA A 433 -16.73 14.11 -26.08
C ALA A 433 -16.68 12.84 -25.21
N THR A 434 -15.75 12.79 -24.26
CA THR A 434 -15.52 11.63 -23.39
C THR A 434 -16.03 11.89 -22.00
N LEU A 435 -15.64 13.01 -21.38
CA LEU A 435 -15.99 13.29 -20.00
C LEU A 435 -17.48 13.62 -19.79
N SER A 436 -18.20 14.06 -20.82
CA SER A 436 -19.64 14.33 -20.73
C SER A 436 -20.48 13.08 -20.48
N LYS A 437 -19.93 11.90 -20.78
CA LYS A 437 -20.55 10.59 -20.58
C LYS A 437 -20.31 10.02 -19.17
N LEU A 438 -19.58 10.75 -18.32
CA LEU A 438 -19.12 10.26 -17.03
C LEU A 438 -19.76 11.03 -15.86
N ASN A 439 -20.06 10.29 -14.80
CA ASN A 439 -20.29 10.84 -13.47
C ASN A 439 -18.94 10.99 -12.77
N ILE A 440 -18.50 12.24 -12.57
CA ILE A 440 -17.16 12.56 -12.04
C ILE A 440 -17.28 13.21 -10.67
N GLY A 441 -16.52 12.72 -9.69
CA GLY A 441 -16.43 13.27 -8.34
C GLY A 441 -14.99 13.31 -7.83
N GLY A 442 -14.71 14.18 -6.86
CA GLY A 442 -13.44 14.12 -6.16
C GLY A 442 -13.34 14.99 -4.93
N LYS A 443 -12.18 14.95 -4.28
CA LYS A 443 -11.75 15.83 -3.21
C LYS A 443 -10.33 16.32 -3.49
N THR A 444 -10.11 17.61 -3.31
CA THR A 444 -8.77 18.18 -3.33
C THR A 444 -8.24 18.36 -1.91
N GLY A 445 -6.93 18.42 -1.79
CA GLY A 445 -6.23 18.83 -0.57
C GLY A 445 -4.99 19.64 -0.93
N SER A 446 -4.57 20.56 -0.06
CA SER A 446 -3.27 21.20 -0.23
C SER A 446 -2.68 21.52 1.13
N LEU A 447 -1.41 21.19 1.34
CA LEU A 447 -0.69 21.54 2.56
C LEU A 447 0.81 21.61 2.29
N TYR A 448 1.51 22.48 3.02
CA TYR A 448 2.97 22.50 3.00
C TYR A 448 3.54 21.40 3.90
N ASN A 449 4.73 20.90 3.55
CA ASN A 449 5.58 20.17 4.48
C ASN A 449 5.95 21.03 5.71
N ARG A 450 6.68 20.47 6.66
CA ARG A 450 7.04 21.16 7.91
C ARG A 450 7.97 22.35 7.66
N GLU A 451 8.88 22.18 6.71
CA GLU A 451 9.93 23.13 6.33
C GLU A 451 9.41 24.25 5.41
N HIS A 452 8.16 24.15 4.94
CA HIS A 452 7.54 25.08 3.99
C HIS A 452 8.27 25.21 2.64
N THR A 453 9.00 24.18 2.23
CA THR A 453 9.72 24.11 0.96
C THR A 453 8.90 23.46 -0.15
N VAL A 454 8.07 22.47 0.21
CA VAL A 454 7.22 21.73 -0.73
C VAL A 454 5.76 21.89 -0.36
N LYS A 455 4.95 22.29 -1.34
CA LYS A 455 3.49 22.31 -1.23
C LYS A 455 2.90 21.09 -1.89
N PHE A 456 2.39 20.17 -1.08
CA PHE A 456 1.58 19.05 -1.57
C PHE A 456 0.24 19.56 -2.08
N ASP A 457 -0.11 19.19 -3.30
CA ASP A 457 -1.40 19.36 -3.94
C ASP A 457 -1.99 17.99 -4.26
N TRP A 458 -3.21 17.75 -3.81
CA TRP A 458 -3.89 16.46 -3.90
C TRP A 458 -5.11 16.54 -4.79
N PHE A 459 -5.38 15.45 -5.49
CA PHE A 459 -6.69 15.12 -6.01
C PHE A 459 -6.93 13.62 -5.87
N THR A 460 -7.94 13.27 -5.09
CA THR A 460 -8.48 11.92 -5.03
C THR A 460 -9.90 11.95 -5.55
N GLY A 461 -10.21 11.18 -6.59
CA GLY A 461 -11.51 11.24 -7.23
C GLY A 461 -11.86 9.97 -7.96
N PHE A 462 -13.07 9.96 -8.50
CA PHE A 462 -13.60 8.88 -9.29
C PHE A 462 -14.25 9.39 -10.56
N CYS A 463 -14.36 8.49 -11.53
CA CYS A 463 -15.36 8.60 -12.57
C CYS A 463 -16.04 7.24 -12.80
N LYS A 464 -17.32 7.31 -13.13
CA LYS A 464 -18.15 6.17 -13.49
C LYS A 464 -18.88 6.49 -14.78
N GLU A 465 -18.93 5.55 -15.71
CA GLU A 465 -19.71 5.69 -16.92
C GLU A 465 -21.21 5.81 -16.61
N ASN A 466 -21.91 6.76 -17.23
CA ASN A 466 -23.33 6.97 -16.96
C ASN A 466 -24.22 5.83 -17.47
N GLN A 467 -23.85 5.18 -18.57
CA GLN A 467 -24.64 4.14 -19.24
C GLN A 467 -24.06 2.72 -19.06
N GLY A 468 -22.91 2.59 -18.41
CA GLY A 468 -22.21 1.31 -18.24
C GLY A 468 -21.80 1.03 -16.80
N LYS A 469 -20.98 -0.01 -16.64
CA LYS A 469 -20.44 -0.45 -15.34
C LYS A 469 -19.01 0.03 -15.12
N GLU A 470 -18.37 0.55 -16.16
CA GLU A 470 -16.96 0.92 -16.15
C GLU A 470 -16.71 2.12 -15.22
N GLN A 471 -15.67 2.02 -14.41
CA GLN A 471 -15.41 2.99 -13.35
C GLN A 471 -14.00 2.84 -12.80
N ILE A 472 -13.36 3.99 -12.53
CA ILE A 472 -12.03 4.03 -11.94
C ILE A 472 -11.95 5.09 -10.86
N VAL A 473 -11.02 4.85 -9.93
CA VAL A 473 -10.58 5.81 -8.93
C VAL A 473 -9.17 6.27 -9.26
N VAL A 474 -8.89 7.54 -9.04
CA VAL A 474 -7.55 8.12 -9.14
C VAL A 474 -7.18 8.81 -7.85
N SER A 475 -5.91 8.71 -7.48
CA SER A 475 -5.31 9.46 -6.39
C SER A 475 -3.97 10.00 -6.86
N VAL A 476 -3.88 11.33 -6.87
CA VAL A 476 -2.71 12.06 -7.37
C VAL A 476 -2.18 12.99 -6.30
N VAL A 477 -0.87 12.92 -6.06
CA VAL A 477 -0.09 13.89 -5.29
C VAL A 477 0.88 14.59 -6.21
N VAL A 478 0.96 15.90 -6.07
CA VAL A 478 2.01 16.73 -6.67
C VAL A 478 2.65 17.57 -5.57
N GLY A 479 3.94 17.35 -5.33
CA GLY A 479 4.77 18.21 -4.49
C GLY A 479 5.33 19.35 -5.33
N HIS A 480 4.82 20.57 -5.13
CA HIS A 480 5.35 21.76 -5.80
C HIS A 480 6.47 22.40 -4.98
N GLY A 481 7.63 22.62 -5.60
CA GLY A 481 8.70 23.44 -5.04
C GLY A 481 8.42 24.95 -5.18
N LYS A 482 9.41 25.71 -5.63
CA LYS A 482 9.34 27.18 -5.75
C LYS A 482 8.19 27.68 -6.63
N TYR A 483 7.90 26.98 -7.72
CA TYR A 483 6.85 27.35 -8.67
C TYR A 483 5.74 26.31 -8.68
N ILE A 484 4.48 26.76 -8.68
CA ILE A 484 3.32 25.89 -8.84
C ILE A 484 3.17 25.57 -10.33
N GLY A 485 3.37 24.30 -10.68
CA GLY A 485 3.11 23.77 -12.02
C GLY A 485 1.68 23.25 -12.21
N THR A 486 1.56 22.12 -12.89
CA THR A 486 0.27 21.45 -13.11
C THR A 486 -0.27 20.87 -11.81
N ARG A 487 -1.49 21.24 -11.45
CA ARG A 487 -2.18 20.75 -10.24
C ARG A 487 -2.61 19.30 -10.36
N ALA A 488 -2.67 18.59 -9.23
CA ALA A 488 -3.11 17.19 -9.15
C ALA A 488 -4.47 16.94 -9.81
N SER A 489 -5.44 17.86 -9.64
CA SER A 489 -6.76 17.75 -10.28
C SER A 489 -6.75 17.80 -11.80
N ARG A 490 -5.74 18.43 -12.43
CA ARG A 490 -5.58 18.40 -13.89
C ARG A 490 -5.04 17.05 -14.36
N TYR A 491 -4.12 16.45 -13.61
CA TYR A 491 -3.69 15.07 -13.86
C TYR A 491 -4.87 14.10 -13.69
N GLY A 492 -5.70 14.27 -12.66
CA GLY A 492 -6.93 13.48 -12.50
C GLY A 492 -7.87 13.57 -13.70
N ARG A 493 -8.12 14.79 -14.23
CA ARG A 493 -8.88 14.95 -15.48
C ARG A 493 -8.24 14.21 -16.65
N MET A 494 -6.92 14.38 -16.84
CA MET A 494 -6.18 13.76 -17.94
C MET A 494 -6.27 12.24 -17.89
N ILE A 495 -6.11 11.63 -16.71
CA ILE A 495 -6.24 10.18 -16.52
C ILE A 495 -7.66 9.71 -16.89
N PHE A 496 -8.70 10.40 -16.40
CA PHE A 496 -10.08 10.05 -16.74
C PHE A 496 -10.36 10.12 -18.23
N THR A 497 -9.86 11.16 -18.91
CA THR A 497 -10.01 11.30 -20.36
C THR A 497 -9.30 10.16 -21.10
N GLU A 498 -8.04 9.89 -20.75
CA GLU A 498 -7.24 8.87 -21.43
C GLU A 498 -7.82 7.47 -21.27
N TYR A 499 -8.16 7.09 -20.04
CA TYR A 499 -8.71 5.78 -19.76
C TYR A 499 -10.01 5.54 -20.53
N PHE A 500 -10.96 6.50 -20.47
CA PHE A 500 -12.25 6.32 -21.13
C PHE A 500 -12.19 6.47 -22.66
N ASN A 501 -11.24 7.24 -23.21
CA ASN A 501 -10.97 7.25 -24.65
C ASN A 501 -10.59 5.83 -25.12
N ASN A 502 -9.67 5.19 -24.41
CA ASN A 502 -9.22 3.83 -24.73
C ASN A 502 -10.36 2.81 -24.56
N PHE A 503 -11.13 2.91 -23.48
CA PHE A 503 -12.30 2.05 -23.23
C PHE A 503 -13.34 2.14 -24.36
N TYR A 504 -13.73 3.35 -24.78
CA TYR A 504 -14.71 3.53 -25.85
C TYR A 504 -14.18 3.06 -27.21
N ALA A 505 -12.90 3.29 -27.49
CA ALA A 505 -12.27 2.82 -28.74
C ALA A 505 -12.17 1.29 -28.83
N LEU A 506 -12.05 0.58 -27.70
CA LEU A 506 -12.09 -0.88 -27.66
C LEU A 506 -13.52 -1.40 -27.84
N SER A 507 -14.49 -0.76 -27.18
CA SER A 507 -15.90 -1.16 -27.25
C SER A 507 -16.48 -1.02 -28.67
N SER A 508 -16.10 0.03 -29.41
CA SER A 508 -16.55 0.22 -30.80
C SER A 508 -15.94 -0.78 -31.79
N LYS A 509 -14.71 -1.26 -31.54
CA LYS A 509 -14.10 -2.32 -32.36
C LYS A 509 -14.80 -3.66 -32.16
N GLN A 510 -15.24 -3.96 -30.95
CA GLN A 510 -15.98 -5.19 -30.65
C GLN A 510 -17.38 -5.18 -31.28
N SER A 511 -18.08 -4.04 -31.28
CA SER A 511 -19.40 -3.92 -31.90
C SER A 511 -19.41 -3.98 -33.43
N ASN A 512 -18.27 -3.69 -34.09
CA ASN A 512 -18.15 -3.74 -35.54
C ASN A 512 -17.68 -5.10 -36.08
N ASN A 513 -17.20 -5.98 -35.20
CA ASN A 513 -16.66 -7.31 -35.54
C ASN A 513 -17.59 -8.47 -35.14
N GLY A 514 -18.74 -8.19 -34.53
CA GLY A 514 -19.79 -9.15 -34.19
C GLY A 514 -21.08 -8.78 -34.89
#